data_AF-A0A354UUT4-F1
#
_entry.id   AF-A0A354UUT4-F1
#
_cell.length_a   1.000
_cell.length_b   1.000
_cell.length_c   1.000
_cell.angle_alpha   90.00
_cell.angle_beta   90.00
_cell.angle_gamma   90.00
#
_symmetry.space_group_name_H-M   'P 1'
#
loop_
_entity.id
_entity.type
_entity.pdbx_description
1 polymer ?
#
loop_
_entity_poly.entity_id
_entity_poly.type
_entity_poly.pdbx_seq_one_letter_code
_entity_poly.pdbx_strand_id
1 'polypeptide(L)'
;MKRRLFALFLALTLTFQLATPVFAEEVEETQATTEAVEVETEAPATEAPTEAPTTEPPTTDATETAAPEETSAPTEPQATETPETTPSTEETTTAATEPTEETTEPTLDLFAEDENVIASGTCGADGDNLTWVLTDDGTLTISGEGKMKNYSNSSIAPWYTKRTKILSVVVEDGVTSVGNYAFYACLKLASVTLPEGIKSIGYDSFQGCAKLAEVNIPDSVTSIGSSTFYGCSSLTSVTIPEGVTSIDYQTFYNCSSLTSVTIPESVTSIG
;
A
#
# COMPACT_ATOMS: atom_id res chain seq x y z
N MET A 1 32.87 29.73 -32.15
CA MET A 1 34.33 29.99 -32.24
C MET A 1 35.04 29.22 -31.15
N LYS A 2 36.20 28.63 -31.47
CA LYS A 2 37.24 28.06 -30.57
C LYS A 2 36.89 26.78 -29.78
N ARG A 3 37.18 25.66 -30.45
CA ARG A 3 37.68 24.40 -29.87
C ARG A 3 39.04 24.65 -29.20
N ARG A 4 39.32 23.95 -28.08
CA ARG A 4 40.61 23.48 -27.53
C ARG A 4 40.69 23.70 -26.00
N LEU A 5 40.50 22.64 -25.21
CA LEU A 5 41.48 22.29 -24.18
C LEU A 5 41.43 20.80 -23.90
N PHE A 6 42.60 20.20 -24.04
CA PHE A 6 42.90 18.77 -24.10
C PHE A 6 43.68 18.43 -22.83
N ALA A 7 43.40 17.24 -22.29
CA ALA A 7 44.17 16.41 -21.36
C ALA A 7 45.51 16.93 -20.77
N LEU A 8 45.64 16.87 -19.44
CA LEU A 8 46.85 16.73 -18.60
C LEU A 8 46.34 16.69 -17.13
N PHE A 9 46.55 15.71 -16.24
CA PHE A 9 47.71 14.89 -15.95
C PHE A 9 47.31 13.55 -15.30
N LEU A 10 47.89 12.49 -15.84
CA LEU A 10 48.09 11.16 -15.29
C LEU A 10 49.20 11.19 -14.22
N ALA A 11 49.05 10.50 -13.07
CA ALA A 11 50.04 9.56 -12.50
C ALA A 11 49.79 9.19 -11.01
N LEU A 12 49.97 7.90 -10.71
CA LEU A 12 50.55 7.32 -9.47
C LEU A 12 49.71 7.44 -8.17
N THR A 13 49.26 6.37 -7.51
CA THR A 13 50.02 5.17 -7.13
C THR A 13 49.09 3.98 -6.90
N LEU A 14 49.46 2.88 -7.56
CA LEU A 14 48.99 1.53 -7.34
C LEU A 14 49.73 0.94 -6.12
N THR A 15 49.00 0.48 -5.10
CA THR A 15 49.46 -0.53 -4.12
C THR A 15 48.27 -1.49 -3.98
N PHE A 16 48.23 -2.64 -4.63
CA PHE A 16 48.98 -3.88 -4.41
C PHE A 16 49.14 -4.23 -2.93
N GLN A 17 48.15 -4.97 -2.41
CA GLN A 17 48.40 -5.99 -1.41
C GLN A 17 47.53 -7.20 -1.74
N LEU A 18 48.16 -8.21 -2.34
CA LEU A 18 47.67 -9.59 -2.33
C LEU A 18 47.98 -10.17 -0.95
N ALA A 19 46.96 -10.67 -0.26
CA ALA A 19 47.11 -11.67 0.78
C ALA A 19 46.12 -12.80 0.48
N THR A 20 46.67 -13.89 -0.01
CA THR A 20 46.04 -15.18 -0.28
C THR A 20 45.68 -15.93 1.01
N PRO A 21 44.84 -16.99 0.92
CA PRO A 21 44.13 -17.59 2.04
C PRO A 21 44.90 -18.76 2.69
N VAL A 22 44.76 -18.90 4.01
CA VAL A 22 45.30 -19.93 4.93
C VAL A 22 44.43 -19.74 6.19
N PHE A 23 43.79 -20.69 6.86
CA PHE A 23 44.00 -22.13 7.07
C PHE A 23 42.77 -22.70 7.82
N ALA A 24 42.57 -24.02 7.72
CA ALA A 24 41.86 -24.93 8.65
C ALA A 24 40.37 -24.67 8.94
N GLU A 25 39.44 -25.57 8.61
CA GLU A 25 39.28 -26.93 9.15
C GLU A 25 38.96 -26.90 10.65
N GLU A 26 37.67 -26.97 10.97
CA GLU A 26 37.23 -27.78 12.10
C GLU A 26 35.86 -28.39 11.77
N VAL A 27 35.93 -29.68 11.44
CA VAL A 27 34.82 -30.61 11.42
C VAL A 27 34.71 -31.11 12.85
N GLU A 28 33.66 -30.72 13.59
CA GLU A 28 33.20 -31.55 14.70
C GLU A 28 32.05 -32.43 14.20
N GLU A 29 32.43 -33.58 13.68
CA GLU A 29 31.63 -34.79 13.82
C GLU A 29 31.48 -35.08 15.32
N THR A 30 30.25 -35.09 15.81
CA THR A 30 29.87 -35.95 16.93
C THR A 30 28.85 -36.96 16.43
N GLN A 31 29.36 -38.10 15.96
CA GLN A 31 28.62 -39.35 15.95
C GLN A 31 28.74 -40.03 17.32
N ALA A 32 27.78 -40.95 17.57
CA ALA A 32 27.57 -41.80 18.75
C ALA A 32 26.55 -41.19 19.73
N THR A 33 25.49 -41.86 20.17
CA THR A 33 25.25 -43.31 20.29
C THR A 33 23.78 -43.53 20.70
N THR A 34 23.14 -44.61 20.21
CA THR A 34 22.18 -45.50 20.92
C THR A 34 21.26 -44.90 22.00
N GLU A 35 19.94 -45.02 21.95
CA GLU A 35 19.18 -46.27 22.07
C GLU A 35 17.79 -46.14 21.43
N ALA A 36 17.42 -47.14 20.64
CA ALA A 36 16.04 -47.47 20.39
C ALA A 36 15.50 -48.17 21.65
N VAL A 37 14.50 -47.58 22.29
CA VAL A 37 13.64 -48.31 23.23
C VAL A 37 12.34 -48.59 22.48
N GLU A 38 12.24 -49.82 21.98
CA GLU A 38 10.98 -50.42 21.57
C GLU A 38 10.12 -50.61 22.82
N VAL A 39 8.97 -49.95 22.86
CA VAL A 39 7.85 -50.36 23.71
C VAL A 39 6.76 -50.86 22.77
N GLU A 40 6.81 -52.16 22.48
CA GLU A 40 5.63 -52.91 22.05
C GLU A 40 4.65 -53.06 23.23
N THR A 41 3.41 -53.42 22.88
CA THR A 41 2.27 -53.82 23.72
C THR A 41 1.45 -52.64 24.25
N GLU A 42 0.13 -52.51 24.06
CA GLU A 42 -0.91 -53.45 23.65
C GLU A 42 -2.15 -52.62 23.21
N ALA A 43 -2.81 -53.01 22.12
CA ALA A 43 -4.25 -52.86 21.93
C ALA A 43 -4.87 -54.26 22.25
N PRO A 44 -6.18 -54.45 22.53
CA PRO A 44 -7.30 -53.64 22.01
C PRO A 44 -8.56 -53.55 22.92
N ALA A 45 -9.60 -52.94 22.33
CA ALA A 45 -11.02 -53.05 22.67
C ALA A 45 -11.44 -52.25 23.93
N THR A 46 -12.63 -51.67 24.09
CA THR A 46 -13.99 -51.85 23.56
C THR A 46 -14.72 -50.60 24.13
N GLU A 47 -15.62 -49.86 23.48
CA GLU A 47 -17.04 -50.14 23.25
C GLU A 47 -17.66 -48.87 22.62
N ALA A 48 -18.50 -49.04 21.61
CA ALA A 48 -19.68 -48.20 21.39
C ALA A 48 -20.80 -48.79 22.29
N PRO A 49 -21.79 -48.03 22.81
CA PRO A 49 -22.82 -47.33 22.01
C PRO A 49 -23.16 -45.95 22.67
N THR A 50 -24.08 -45.08 22.28
CA THR A 50 -25.52 -45.25 22.03
C THR A 50 -26.09 -43.84 21.78
N GLU A 51 -27.00 -43.74 20.81
CA GLU A 51 -28.13 -42.81 20.72
C GLU A 51 -27.96 -41.28 20.62
N ALA A 52 -28.53 -40.79 19.52
CA ALA A 52 -29.02 -39.44 19.32
C ALA A 52 -30.21 -39.12 20.24
N PRO A 53 -30.48 -37.83 20.45
CA PRO A 53 -31.86 -37.37 20.37
C PRO A 53 -32.05 -36.27 19.32
N THR A 54 -33.03 -36.53 18.46
CA THR A 54 -33.86 -35.55 17.73
C THR A 54 -34.38 -34.45 18.66
N THR A 55 -34.31 -33.19 18.21
CA THR A 55 -35.46 -32.25 18.21
C THR A 55 -35.14 -30.99 17.40
N GLU A 56 -36.03 -30.73 16.43
CA GLU A 56 -36.18 -29.53 15.60
C GLU A 56 -36.64 -28.28 16.42
N PRO A 57 -36.72 -27.08 15.80
CA PRO A 57 -36.28 -25.79 16.37
C PRO A 57 -37.39 -24.97 17.04
N PRO A 58 -37.05 -23.89 17.78
CA PRO A 58 -38.02 -22.85 18.07
C PRO A 58 -38.08 -21.80 16.95
N THR A 59 -39.27 -21.69 16.38
CA THR A 59 -39.82 -20.54 15.67
C THR A 59 -40.12 -19.39 16.63
N THR A 60 -39.68 -18.17 16.32
CA THR A 60 -40.30 -16.89 16.76
C THR A 60 -39.93 -15.86 15.69
N ASP A 61 -40.80 -15.58 14.73
CA ASP A 61 -41.91 -14.62 14.78
C ASP A 61 -41.43 -13.15 14.70
N ALA A 62 -42.07 -12.44 13.78
CA ALA A 62 -41.75 -11.10 13.33
C ALA A 62 -42.27 -10.05 14.32
N THR A 63 -41.64 -8.87 14.35
CA THR A 63 -42.25 -7.56 14.63
C THR A 63 -41.21 -6.50 14.26
N GLU A 64 -41.35 -5.80 13.13
CA GLU A 64 -42.18 -4.61 12.92
C GLU A 64 -41.83 -3.44 13.86
N THR A 65 -41.29 -2.38 13.24
CA THR A 65 -41.81 -1.00 13.34
C THR A 65 -40.97 0.08 14.02
N ALA A 66 -40.81 1.13 13.21
CA ALA A 66 -40.69 2.56 13.50
C ALA A 66 -39.33 3.16 13.86
N ALA A 67 -38.74 3.77 12.83
CA ALA A 67 -38.14 5.09 12.93
C ALA A 67 -39.18 6.15 13.35
N PRO A 68 -38.72 7.22 14.03
CA PRO A 68 -39.15 8.59 13.76
C PRO A 68 -37.93 9.51 13.69
N GLU A 69 -37.90 10.72 13.16
CA GLU A 69 -38.83 11.56 12.40
C GLU A 69 -37.94 12.68 11.84
N GLU A 70 -38.14 13.03 10.57
CA GLU A 70 -37.66 14.26 9.95
C GLU A 70 -38.42 15.44 10.56
N THR A 71 -37.72 16.46 11.06
CA THR A 71 -38.34 17.75 11.36
C THR A 71 -37.48 18.91 10.85
N SER A 72 -37.97 19.49 9.76
CA SER A 72 -38.26 20.92 9.61
C SER A 72 -37.09 21.93 9.62
N ALA A 73 -36.82 22.49 8.44
CA ALA A 73 -36.37 23.88 8.26
C ALA A 73 -37.35 24.86 8.96
N PRO A 74 -36.96 26.15 9.16
CA PRO A 74 -37.31 27.10 8.09
C PRO A 74 -36.45 28.39 8.00
N THR A 75 -36.70 29.11 6.90
CA THR A 75 -36.74 30.60 6.80
C THR A 75 -35.47 31.36 6.41
N GLU A 76 -35.43 31.73 5.13
CA GLU A 76 -34.85 32.97 4.58
C GLU A 76 -35.65 34.20 5.07
N PRO A 77 -35.06 35.40 5.13
CA PRO A 77 -35.56 36.40 4.21
C PRO A 77 -34.49 37.26 3.52
N GLN A 78 -34.79 37.58 2.26
CA GLN A 78 -34.22 38.63 1.41
C GLN A 78 -34.16 40.00 2.10
N ALA A 79 -33.22 40.85 1.67
CA ALA A 79 -33.49 42.17 1.03
C ALA A 79 -32.17 42.98 0.93
N THR A 80 -31.71 43.30 -0.28
CA THR A 80 -31.82 44.63 -0.95
C THR A 80 -30.64 45.57 -0.71
N GLU A 81 -29.93 45.91 -1.79
CA GLU A 81 -29.69 47.27 -2.31
C GLU A 81 -28.29 47.47 -2.90
N THR A 82 -28.26 47.52 -4.23
CA THR A 82 -27.32 48.33 -5.03
C THR A 82 -27.61 49.81 -4.76
N PRO A 83 -26.63 50.72 -4.90
CA PRO A 83 -26.53 51.38 -6.21
C PRO A 83 -25.10 51.64 -6.71
N GLU A 84 -25.05 51.74 -8.03
CA GLU A 84 -23.96 52.19 -8.88
C GLU A 84 -23.41 53.56 -8.47
N THR A 85 -22.15 53.85 -8.81
CA THR A 85 -21.78 55.08 -9.54
C THR A 85 -20.30 55.03 -9.96
N THR A 86 -20.07 54.86 -11.25
CA THR A 86 -18.90 55.42 -11.97
C THR A 86 -19.11 56.92 -12.21
N PRO A 87 -18.05 57.74 -12.35
CA PRO A 87 -17.52 58.08 -13.70
C PRO A 87 -15.97 58.09 -13.75
N SER A 88 -15.36 57.71 -14.90
CA SER A 88 -14.73 58.59 -15.93
C SER A 88 -13.68 59.57 -15.36
N THR A 89 -12.45 59.74 -15.87
CA THR A 89 -12.07 60.04 -17.27
C THR A 89 -10.54 59.88 -17.48
N GLU A 90 -10.19 59.75 -18.75
CA GLU A 90 -8.89 59.73 -19.44
C GLU A 90 -7.79 60.69 -18.91
N GLU A 91 -6.50 60.34 -19.09
CA GLU A 91 -5.66 60.95 -20.13
C GLU A 91 -4.26 60.31 -20.27
N THR A 92 -3.83 60.37 -21.52
CA THR A 92 -2.63 59.92 -22.21
C THR A 92 -1.35 60.60 -21.76
N THR A 93 -0.21 59.88 -21.70
CA THR A 93 1.11 60.48 -22.04
C THR A 93 2.07 59.41 -22.55
N THR A 94 2.63 59.68 -23.73
CA THR A 94 3.63 58.88 -24.46
C THR A 94 5.00 59.53 -24.33
N ALA A 95 6.03 58.76 -23.95
CA ALA A 95 7.46 59.02 -24.22
C ALA A 95 8.24 57.73 -23.89
N ALA A 96 8.73 56.95 -24.86
CA ALA A 96 9.98 57.13 -25.62
C ALA A 96 11.27 56.80 -24.84
N THR A 97 11.80 55.60 -25.14
CA THR A 97 13.22 55.25 -25.40
C THR A 97 14.21 55.20 -24.22
N GLU A 98 14.67 53.99 -23.85
CA GLU A 98 15.95 53.40 -24.29
C GLU A 98 16.06 51.92 -23.83
N PRO A 99 16.84 51.07 -24.55
CA PRO A 99 16.98 49.65 -24.24
C PRO A 99 18.16 49.46 -23.28
N THR A 100 17.88 49.08 -22.04
CA THR A 100 18.90 48.48 -21.18
C THR A 100 18.96 46.99 -21.49
N GLU A 101 20.06 46.57 -22.11
CA GLU A 101 20.50 45.18 -22.14
C GLU A 101 20.68 44.71 -20.69
N GLU A 102 19.65 44.09 -20.15
CA GLU A 102 19.76 43.29 -18.95
C GLU A 102 20.16 41.89 -19.38
N THR A 103 21.42 41.59 -19.09
CA THR A 103 22.02 40.26 -19.03
C THR A 103 20.99 39.23 -18.62
N THR A 104 20.57 38.42 -19.58
CA THR A 104 19.98 37.10 -19.34
C THR A 104 21.05 36.26 -18.67
N GLU A 105 21.10 36.33 -17.34
CA GLU A 105 21.60 35.20 -16.57
C GLU A 105 20.82 33.97 -17.04
N PRO A 106 21.47 32.82 -17.26
CA PRO A 106 20.71 31.58 -17.35
C PRO A 106 20.07 31.41 -15.97
N THR A 107 18.80 31.80 -15.83
CA THR A 107 17.93 31.19 -14.86
C THR A 107 17.97 29.71 -15.20
N LEU A 108 18.78 28.99 -14.44
CA LEU A 108 18.67 27.54 -14.29
C LEU A 108 17.23 27.36 -13.82
N ASP A 109 16.32 27.15 -14.75
CA ASP A 109 14.97 26.72 -14.47
C ASP A 109 15.13 25.43 -13.68
N LEU A 110 15.08 25.56 -12.36
CA LEU A 110 15.01 24.47 -11.40
C LEU A 110 13.63 23.79 -11.42
N PHE A 111 12.77 24.20 -12.35
CA PHE A 111 11.55 23.49 -12.70
C PHE A 111 11.86 22.54 -13.86
N ALA A 112 12.65 21.49 -13.57
CA ALA A 112 12.38 20.24 -14.26
C ALA A 112 10.97 19.85 -13.81
N GLU A 113 9.95 20.23 -14.60
CA GLU A 113 8.69 19.52 -14.53
C GLU A 113 9.05 18.05 -14.72
N ASP A 114 8.71 17.24 -13.73
CA ASP A 114 9.11 15.85 -13.63
C ASP A 114 8.51 15.12 -14.83
N GLU A 115 9.24 15.06 -15.96
CA GLU A 115 8.77 14.64 -17.30
C GLU A 115 8.25 13.18 -17.33
N ASN A 116 8.32 12.50 -16.18
CA ASN A 116 7.92 11.13 -15.95
C ASN A 116 6.54 11.02 -15.26
N VAL A 117 5.92 12.11 -14.76
CA VAL A 117 4.66 11.98 -14.01
C VAL A 117 3.44 11.83 -14.94
N ILE A 118 2.74 10.69 -14.84
CA ILE A 118 1.46 10.45 -15.54
C ILE A 118 0.31 11.21 -14.88
N ALA A 119 0.24 11.17 -13.55
CA ALA A 119 -0.84 11.76 -12.76
C ALA A 119 -0.43 11.85 -11.29
N SER A 120 -1.05 12.77 -10.56
CA SER A 120 -0.88 12.89 -9.11
C SER A 120 -2.15 13.44 -8.48
N GLY A 121 -2.23 13.37 -7.15
CA GLY A 121 -3.36 13.92 -6.40
C GLY A 121 -3.29 13.61 -4.91
N THR A 122 -4.43 13.68 -4.24
CA THR A 122 -4.58 13.34 -2.82
C THR A 122 -5.26 12.00 -2.62
N CYS A 123 -4.92 11.31 -1.54
CA CYS A 123 -5.50 10.02 -1.15
C CYS A 123 -5.67 9.85 0.36
N GLY A 124 -5.47 10.92 1.14
CA GLY A 124 -5.66 10.93 2.59
C GLY A 124 -7.13 10.80 3.00
N ALA A 125 -7.37 10.22 4.18
CA ALA A 125 -8.63 10.33 4.88
C ALA A 125 -8.89 11.78 5.35
N ASP A 126 -10.08 12.07 5.87
CA ASP A 126 -10.44 13.41 6.30
C ASP A 126 -9.51 13.87 7.44
N GLY A 127 -8.70 14.90 7.17
CA GLY A 127 -7.70 15.44 8.11
C GLY A 127 -6.28 14.91 7.92
N ASP A 128 -6.06 13.91 7.05
CA ASP A 128 -4.74 13.39 6.71
C ASP A 128 -4.23 13.98 5.40
N ASN A 129 -2.91 14.16 5.30
CA ASN A 129 -2.27 14.84 4.16
C ASN A 129 -1.47 13.85 3.31
N LEU A 130 -2.14 12.81 2.82
CA LEU A 130 -1.51 11.86 1.89
C LEU A 130 -1.72 12.30 0.44
N THR A 131 -0.63 12.25 -0.31
CA THR A 131 -0.58 12.48 -1.75
C THR A 131 -0.14 11.21 -2.47
N TRP A 132 -0.40 11.18 -3.78
CA TRP A 132 0.07 10.12 -4.64
C TRP A 132 0.62 10.67 -5.95
N VAL A 133 1.59 9.95 -6.51
CA VAL A 133 2.19 10.24 -7.82
C VAL A 133 2.31 8.92 -8.57
N LEU A 134 1.83 8.88 -9.80
CA LEU A 134 2.05 7.78 -10.74
C LEU A 134 3.01 8.25 -11.82
N THR A 135 4.13 7.54 -11.98
CA THR A 135 5.14 7.78 -13.01
C THR A 135 4.97 6.87 -14.23
N ASP A 136 5.64 7.18 -15.34
CA ASP A 136 5.52 6.50 -16.64
C ASP A 136 6.08 5.07 -16.66
N ASP A 137 7.02 4.80 -15.75
CA ASP A 137 7.57 3.48 -15.43
C ASP A 137 6.54 2.55 -14.75
N GLY A 138 5.39 3.09 -14.34
CA GLY A 138 4.32 2.37 -13.67
C GLY A 138 4.43 2.33 -12.15
N THR A 139 5.30 3.14 -11.55
CA THR A 139 5.41 3.25 -10.09
C THR A 139 4.35 4.20 -9.53
N LEU A 140 3.50 3.69 -8.64
CA LEU A 140 2.57 4.49 -7.84
C LEU A 140 3.17 4.72 -6.46
N THR A 141 3.59 5.95 -6.19
CA THR A 141 4.13 6.37 -4.90
C THR A 141 3.05 7.05 -4.07
N ILE A 142 2.91 6.64 -2.82
CA ILE A 142 2.03 7.25 -1.82
C ILE A 142 2.91 7.90 -0.76
N SER A 143 2.74 9.20 -0.56
CA SER A 143 3.59 10.03 0.29
C SER A 143 2.76 10.81 1.31
N GLY A 144 3.41 11.26 2.38
CA GLY A 144 2.82 12.13 3.40
C GLY A 144 2.54 11.42 4.73
N GLU A 145 1.79 12.09 5.59
CA GLU A 145 1.47 11.59 6.93
C GLU A 145 -0.02 11.28 7.08
N GLY A 146 -0.32 10.15 7.72
CA GLY A 146 -1.69 9.80 8.14
C GLY A 146 -2.23 8.53 7.52
N LYS A 147 -3.56 8.43 7.41
CA LYS A 147 -4.28 7.25 6.91
C LYS A 147 -4.70 7.45 5.47
N MET A 148 -4.56 6.39 4.67
CA MET A 148 -5.18 6.35 3.35
C MET A 148 -6.69 6.28 3.48
N LYS A 149 -7.40 6.97 2.58
CA LYS A 149 -8.86 6.97 2.53
C LYS A 149 -9.41 5.56 2.32
N ASN A 150 -10.41 5.20 3.11
CA ASN A 150 -11.22 4.01 2.87
C ASN A 150 -12.21 4.29 1.75
N TYR A 151 -12.04 3.66 0.59
CA TYR A 151 -12.96 3.82 -0.53
C TYR A 151 -14.17 2.90 -0.36
N SER A 152 -15.36 3.35 -0.72
CA SER A 152 -16.57 2.50 -0.67
C SER A 152 -16.61 1.46 -1.78
N ASN A 153 -15.87 1.69 -2.87
CA ASN A 153 -15.60 0.75 -3.95
C ASN A 153 -14.35 1.19 -4.73
N SER A 154 -13.82 0.30 -5.56
CA SER A 154 -12.58 0.52 -6.31
C SER A 154 -12.62 1.68 -7.31
N SER A 155 -13.80 2.04 -7.84
CA SER A 155 -13.90 3.11 -8.86
C SER A 155 -13.64 4.51 -8.30
N ILE A 156 -13.62 4.65 -6.97
CA ILE A 156 -13.40 5.92 -6.27
C ILE A 156 -11.90 6.15 -6.01
N ALA A 157 -11.08 5.09 -6.01
CA ALA A 157 -9.63 5.24 -5.83
C ALA A 157 -9.07 6.16 -6.95
N PRO A 158 -8.25 7.18 -6.61
CA PRO A 158 -7.81 8.20 -7.57
C PRO A 158 -7.14 7.63 -8.84
N TRP A 159 -6.43 6.52 -8.70
CA TRP A 159 -5.71 5.85 -9.78
C TRP A 159 -6.52 4.76 -10.49
N TYR A 160 -7.82 4.60 -10.21
CA TYR A 160 -8.67 3.54 -10.79
C TYR A 160 -8.60 3.49 -12.33
N THR A 161 -8.68 4.64 -12.99
CA THR A 161 -8.62 4.74 -14.46
C THR A 161 -7.24 4.42 -15.04
N LYS A 162 -6.21 4.35 -14.19
CA LYS A 162 -4.81 4.09 -14.54
C LYS A 162 -4.29 2.75 -14.01
N ARG A 163 -5.13 1.93 -13.36
CA ARG A 163 -4.75 0.63 -12.75
C ARG A 163 -4.04 -0.35 -13.70
N THR A 164 -4.24 -0.20 -15.02
CA THR A 164 -3.56 -1.02 -16.04
C THR A 164 -2.12 -0.61 -16.34
N LYS A 165 -1.68 0.52 -15.77
CA LYS A 165 -0.32 1.05 -15.83
C LYS A 165 0.47 0.83 -14.55
N ILE A 166 -0.19 0.55 -13.42
CA ILE A 166 0.47 0.34 -12.13
C ILE A 166 1.18 -1.02 -12.15
N LEU A 167 2.50 -0.99 -12.01
CA LEU A 167 3.38 -2.15 -11.94
C LEU A 167 3.95 -2.34 -10.53
N SER A 168 4.24 -1.24 -9.84
CA SER A 168 4.77 -1.22 -8.48
C SER A 168 4.00 -0.19 -7.64
N VAL A 169 3.84 -0.48 -6.35
CA VAL A 169 3.33 0.46 -5.35
C VAL A 169 4.41 0.68 -4.31
N VAL A 170 4.71 1.95 -4.04
CA VAL A 170 5.62 2.37 -2.97
C VAL A 170 4.83 3.21 -2.00
N VAL A 171 4.66 2.72 -0.77
CA VAL A 171 4.10 3.50 0.33
C VAL A 171 5.26 4.01 1.17
N GLU A 172 5.39 5.32 1.29
CA GLU A 172 6.48 5.95 2.04
C GLU A 172 6.19 6.04 3.54
N ASP A 173 7.24 6.28 4.32
CA ASP A 173 7.14 6.51 5.76
C ASP A 173 6.16 7.64 6.10
N GLY A 174 5.47 7.51 7.23
CA GLY A 174 4.42 8.44 7.66
C GLY A 174 3.01 7.95 7.35
N VAL A 175 2.85 7.07 6.37
CA VAL A 175 1.57 6.38 6.11
C VAL A 175 1.32 5.33 7.20
N THR A 176 0.13 5.37 7.78
CA THR A 176 -0.25 4.52 8.93
C THR A 176 -1.27 3.44 8.58
N SER A 177 -1.95 3.53 7.43
CA SER A 177 -2.88 2.50 6.97
C SER A 177 -3.07 2.51 5.46
N VAL A 178 -3.31 1.32 4.89
CA VAL A 178 -3.78 1.16 3.51
C VAL A 178 -5.31 1.10 3.49
N GLY A 179 -5.94 1.89 2.61
CA GLY A 179 -7.39 2.04 2.56
C GLY A 179 -8.11 0.86 1.92
N ASN A 180 -9.40 0.71 2.24
CA ASN A 180 -10.27 -0.28 1.59
C ASN A 180 -10.33 -0.07 0.08
N TYR A 181 -10.28 -1.16 -0.70
CA TYR A 181 -10.24 -1.16 -2.17
C TYR A 181 -9.10 -0.35 -2.82
N ALA A 182 -8.07 0.09 -2.07
CA ALA A 182 -7.04 1.00 -2.57
C ALA A 182 -6.39 0.52 -3.87
N PHE A 183 -5.93 -0.74 -3.92
CA PHE A 183 -5.26 -1.32 -5.09
C PHE A 183 -6.06 -2.43 -5.74
N TYR A 184 -7.40 -2.41 -5.59
CA TYR A 184 -8.30 -3.41 -6.14
C TYR A 184 -8.12 -3.56 -7.67
N ALA A 185 -7.94 -4.81 -8.10
CA ALA A 185 -7.77 -5.24 -9.48
C ALA A 185 -6.68 -4.46 -10.25
N CYS A 186 -5.58 -4.12 -9.57
CA CYS A 186 -4.34 -3.71 -10.22
C CYS A 186 -3.67 -4.95 -10.85
N LEU A 187 -4.21 -5.41 -11.99
CA LEU A 187 -3.87 -6.71 -12.59
C LEU A 187 -2.39 -6.89 -12.95
N LYS A 188 -1.64 -5.79 -13.09
CA LYS A 188 -0.20 -5.79 -13.40
C LYS A 188 0.70 -5.47 -12.21
N LEU A 189 0.12 -5.17 -11.04
CA LEU A 189 0.88 -4.90 -9.83
C LEU A 189 1.68 -6.14 -9.46
N ALA A 190 3.00 -6.01 -9.49
CA ALA A 190 3.96 -7.09 -9.25
C ALA A 190 4.68 -6.93 -7.91
N SER A 191 4.87 -5.70 -7.43
CA SER A 191 5.56 -5.41 -6.18
C SER A 191 4.85 -4.33 -5.36
N VAL A 192 4.85 -4.51 -4.05
CA VAL A 192 4.32 -3.55 -3.08
C VAL A 192 5.36 -3.37 -1.98
N THR A 193 5.74 -2.12 -1.72
CA THR A 193 6.61 -1.75 -0.60
C THR A 193 5.77 -1.05 0.45
N LEU A 194 5.70 -1.61 1.65
CA LEU A 194 5.00 -1.06 2.80
C LEU A 194 6.02 -0.65 3.87
N PRO A 195 5.88 0.52 4.51
CA PRO A 195 6.78 0.96 5.58
C PRO A 195 6.39 0.33 6.92
N GLU A 196 7.35 0.28 7.85
CA GLU A 196 7.16 -0.21 9.24
C GLU A 196 6.19 0.67 10.08
N GLY A 197 5.67 1.76 9.50
CA GLY A 197 4.65 2.60 10.12
C GLY A 197 3.22 2.07 9.99
N ILE A 198 2.96 1.15 9.05
CA ILE A 198 1.59 0.69 8.73
C ILE A 198 1.01 -0.14 9.86
N LYS A 199 -0.17 0.24 10.34
CA LYS A 199 -0.92 -0.46 11.40
C LYS A 199 -2.03 -1.34 10.85
N SER A 200 -2.64 -0.95 9.73
CA SER A 200 -3.74 -1.71 9.15
C SER A 200 -3.74 -1.71 7.63
N ILE A 201 -4.23 -2.83 7.08
CA ILE A 201 -4.47 -3.02 5.65
C ILE A 201 -5.96 -3.28 5.44
N GLY A 202 -6.61 -2.38 4.70
CA GLY A 202 -8.06 -2.42 4.48
C GLY A 202 -8.55 -3.66 3.71
N TYR A 203 -9.85 -3.90 3.79
CA TYR A 203 -10.49 -5.00 3.07
C TYR A 203 -10.45 -4.76 1.55
N ASP A 204 -10.36 -5.86 0.80
CA ASP A 204 -10.23 -5.87 -0.67
C ASP A 204 -9.08 -5.02 -1.24
N SER A 205 -8.14 -4.57 -0.40
CA SER A 205 -7.13 -3.58 -0.80
C SER A 205 -6.19 -4.07 -1.89
N PHE A 206 -5.83 -5.36 -1.93
CA PHE A 206 -5.04 -5.98 -3.00
C PHE A 206 -5.83 -7.04 -3.79
N GLN A 207 -7.15 -7.08 -3.65
CA GLN A 207 -7.98 -8.08 -4.32
C GLN A 207 -7.78 -8.04 -5.83
N GLY A 208 -7.52 -9.18 -6.45
CA GLY A 208 -7.37 -9.34 -7.89
C GLY A 208 -6.03 -8.84 -8.44
N CYS A 209 -5.03 -8.55 -7.59
CA CYS A 209 -3.67 -8.25 -8.04
C CYS A 209 -2.97 -9.52 -8.55
N ALA A 210 -3.39 -9.99 -9.73
CA ALA A 210 -3.03 -11.29 -10.29
C ALA A 210 -1.52 -11.49 -10.53
N LYS A 211 -0.73 -10.40 -10.58
CA LYS A 211 0.73 -10.43 -10.77
C LYS A 211 1.53 -10.25 -9.49
N LEU A 212 0.88 -9.99 -8.35
CA LEU A 212 1.56 -9.81 -7.08
C LEU A 212 2.10 -11.16 -6.62
N ALA A 213 3.42 -11.32 -6.67
CA ALA A 213 4.08 -12.59 -6.36
C ALA A 213 4.50 -12.69 -4.89
N GLU A 214 4.87 -11.55 -4.30
CA GLU A 214 5.36 -11.44 -2.94
C GLU A 214 4.79 -10.17 -2.31
N VAL A 215 4.51 -10.25 -1.01
CA VAL A 215 4.14 -9.09 -0.20
C VAL A 215 4.83 -9.22 1.15
N ASN A 216 5.68 -8.23 1.48
CA ASN A 216 6.24 -8.11 2.82
C ASN A 216 5.24 -7.31 3.67
N ILE A 217 4.57 -7.98 4.61
CA ILE A 217 3.66 -7.33 5.55
C ILE A 217 4.48 -6.92 6.78
N PRO A 218 4.62 -5.61 7.08
CA PRO A 218 5.45 -5.15 8.19
C PRO A 218 4.98 -5.68 9.55
N ASP A 219 5.91 -5.86 10.49
CA ASP A 219 5.63 -6.36 11.85
C ASP A 219 4.69 -5.44 12.64
N SER A 220 4.64 -4.16 12.23
CA SER A 220 3.76 -3.15 12.81
C SER A 220 2.27 -3.34 12.51
N VAL A 221 1.92 -4.18 11.55
CA VAL A 221 0.54 -4.42 11.13
C VAL A 221 -0.17 -5.25 12.19
N THR A 222 -1.32 -4.76 12.65
CA THR A 222 -2.17 -5.44 13.64
C THR A 222 -3.51 -5.89 13.06
N SER A 223 -3.86 -5.44 11.86
CA SER A 223 -5.14 -5.77 11.21
C SER A 223 -4.99 -5.89 9.70
N ILE A 224 -5.48 -7.01 9.16
CA ILE A 224 -5.60 -7.29 7.73
C ILE A 224 -7.08 -7.56 7.46
N GLY A 225 -7.67 -6.80 6.54
CA GLY A 225 -9.09 -6.93 6.22
C GLY A 225 -9.47 -8.24 5.51
N SER A 226 -10.78 -8.45 5.41
CA SER A 226 -11.34 -9.54 4.60
C SER A 226 -10.94 -9.41 3.13
N SER A 227 -10.75 -10.55 2.48
CA SER A 227 -10.45 -10.64 1.03
C SER A 227 -9.25 -9.80 0.55
N THR A 228 -8.37 -9.34 1.45
CA THR A 228 -7.24 -8.45 1.11
C THR A 228 -6.39 -8.98 -0.06
N PHE A 229 -6.08 -10.27 -0.10
CA PHE A 229 -5.32 -10.91 -1.18
C PHE A 229 -6.18 -11.84 -2.05
N TYR A 230 -7.50 -11.71 -2.03
CA TYR A 230 -8.40 -12.52 -2.85
C TYR A 230 -7.97 -12.47 -4.31
N GLY A 231 -7.77 -13.61 -4.95
CA GLY A 231 -7.44 -13.69 -6.38
C GLY A 231 -6.03 -13.20 -6.76
N CYS A 232 -5.12 -13.03 -5.80
CA CYS A 232 -3.70 -12.82 -6.07
C CYS A 232 -3.06 -14.13 -6.57
N SER A 233 -3.35 -14.50 -7.82
CA SER A 233 -3.03 -15.82 -8.37
C SER A 233 -1.54 -16.11 -8.53
N SER A 234 -0.67 -15.09 -8.52
CA SER A 234 0.80 -15.25 -8.55
C SER A 234 1.45 -15.29 -7.16
N LEU A 235 0.71 -15.02 -6.09
CA LEU A 235 1.25 -14.93 -4.72
C LEU A 235 1.74 -16.31 -4.27
N THR A 236 3.02 -16.46 -3.98
CA THR A 236 3.64 -17.77 -3.69
C THR A 236 3.74 -18.08 -2.21
N SER A 237 3.99 -17.07 -1.39
CA SER A 237 4.18 -17.18 0.05
C SER A 237 3.75 -15.90 0.76
N VAL A 238 3.24 -16.04 1.98
CA VAL A 238 2.87 -14.91 2.85
C VAL A 238 3.31 -15.21 4.28
N THR A 239 3.94 -14.23 4.92
CA THR A 239 4.21 -14.26 6.36
C THR A 239 3.25 -13.29 7.04
N ILE A 240 2.44 -13.80 7.96
CA ILE A 240 1.56 -12.99 8.80
C ILE A 240 2.40 -12.46 9.97
N PRO A 241 2.38 -11.15 10.27
CA PRO A 241 3.16 -10.59 11.37
C PRO A 241 2.54 -10.89 12.73
N GLU A 242 3.38 -10.93 13.78
CA GLU A 242 3.01 -11.21 15.19
C GLU A 242 1.96 -10.22 15.76
N GLY A 243 1.78 -9.06 15.14
CA GLY A 243 0.75 -8.10 15.53
C GLY A 243 -0.68 -8.51 15.16
N VAL A 244 -0.85 -9.44 14.23
CA VAL A 244 -2.17 -9.83 13.69
C VAL A 244 -2.80 -10.90 14.56
N THR A 245 -4.06 -10.66 14.96
CA THR A 245 -4.83 -11.58 15.82
C THR A 245 -5.87 -12.42 15.09
N SER A 246 -6.27 -12.02 13.87
CA SER A 246 -7.25 -12.73 13.05
C SER A 246 -6.89 -12.71 11.57
N ILE A 247 -7.20 -13.81 10.89
CA ILE A 247 -7.21 -13.91 9.44
C ILE A 247 -8.67 -14.00 9.00
N ASP A 248 -9.15 -12.97 8.32
CA ASP A 248 -10.56 -12.82 8.00
C ASP A 248 -11.02 -13.67 6.79
N TYR A 249 -12.32 -13.68 6.56
CA TYR A 249 -12.97 -14.40 5.47
C TYR A 249 -12.30 -14.10 4.12
N GLN A 250 -11.98 -15.17 3.38
CA GLN A 250 -11.47 -15.14 2.01
C GLN A 250 -10.14 -14.38 1.80
N THR A 251 -9.38 -14.04 2.85
CA THR A 251 -8.12 -13.27 2.72
C THR A 251 -7.18 -13.82 1.65
N PHE A 252 -7.06 -15.15 1.51
CA PHE A 252 -6.22 -15.81 0.49
C PHE A 252 -7.02 -16.65 -0.53
N TYR A 253 -8.33 -16.43 -0.66
CA TYR A 253 -9.14 -17.20 -1.60
C TYR A 253 -8.68 -16.98 -3.04
N ASN A 254 -8.68 -18.02 -3.88
CA ASN A 254 -8.19 -17.98 -5.27
C ASN A 254 -6.72 -17.54 -5.44
N CYS A 255 -5.87 -17.63 -4.41
CA CYS A 255 -4.42 -17.51 -4.55
C CYS A 255 -3.82 -18.82 -5.08
N SER A 256 -3.98 -19.11 -6.38
CA SER A 256 -3.65 -20.42 -6.97
C SER A 256 -2.19 -20.85 -6.89
N SER A 257 -1.26 -19.90 -6.74
CA SER A 257 0.19 -20.20 -6.60
C SER A 257 0.66 -20.23 -5.16
N LEU A 258 -0.23 -20.01 -4.18
CA LEU A 258 0.15 -19.91 -2.78
C LEU A 258 0.50 -21.29 -2.24
N THR A 259 1.78 -21.49 -1.92
CA THR A 259 2.33 -22.77 -1.45
C THR A 259 2.57 -22.79 0.05
N SER A 260 2.76 -21.62 0.67
CA SER A 260 3.04 -21.53 2.11
C SER A 260 2.44 -20.26 2.71
N VAL A 261 1.84 -20.39 3.89
CA VAL A 261 1.45 -19.26 4.75
C VAL A 261 2.04 -19.51 6.13
N THR A 262 2.87 -18.59 6.61
CA THR A 262 3.39 -18.64 7.98
C THR A 262 2.43 -17.88 8.89
N ILE A 263 1.86 -18.60 9.86
CA ILE A 263 0.90 -18.07 10.83
C ILE A 263 1.59 -18.01 12.21
N PRO A 264 1.68 -16.84 12.85
CA PRO A 264 2.27 -16.68 14.17
C PRO A 264 1.31 -17.14 15.30
N GLU A 265 1.84 -17.29 16.51
CA GLU A 265 1.06 -17.71 17.69
C GLU A 265 0.02 -16.66 18.12
N SER A 266 0.21 -15.41 17.70
CA SER A 266 -0.73 -14.31 17.97
C SER A 266 -2.10 -14.49 17.32
N VAL A 267 -2.20 -15.31 16.26
CA VAL A 267 -3.47 -15.52 15.54
C VAL A 267 -4.38 -16.45 16.34
N THR A 268 -5.51 -15.89 16.78
CA THR A 268 -6.51 -16.59 17.59
C THR A 268 -7.78 -16.97 16.82
N SER A 269 -7.96 -16.43 15.61
CA SER A 269 -9.14 -16.67 14.77
C SER A 269 -8.78 -16.74 13.28
N ILE A 270 -9.35 -17.73 12.58
CA ILE A 270 -9.26 -17.89 11.12
C ILE A 270 -10.68 -18.14 10.60
N GLY A 271 -11.15 -17.25 9.72
CA GLY A 271 -12.52 -17.22 9.20
C GLY A 271 -12.76 -17.93 7.87
#